data_AF-A0A7S1L375-F1
#
_entry.id   AF-A0A7S1L375-F1
#
_cell.length_a   1.000
_cell.length_b   1.000
_cell.length_c   1.000
_cell.angle_alpha   90.00
_cell.angle_beta   90.00
_cell.angle_gamma   90.00
#
_symmetry.space_group_name_H-M   'P 1'
#
loop_
_entity.id
_entity.type
_entity.pdbx_description
1 polymer ?
#
loop_
_entity_poly.entity_id
_entity_poly.type
_entity_poly.pdbx_seq_one_letter_code
_entity_poly.pdbx_strand_id
1 'polypeptide(L)'
;AARSAADILLTSPGLSAIFDAVVESRKIFSRLRAYVLYRVAATIQIVLVLSILIYAYDDTLPPIYVILLALVNDVTMLPIADDRAAPSALPEIPSMPSIMLASLLYGILETAQTMVLYMS
;
A
#
# COMPACT_ATOMS: atom_id res chain seq x y z
N ALA A 1 29.09 -23.07 8.30
CA ALA A 1 28.89 -22.49 9.64
C ALA A 1 28.47 -21.03 9.54
N ALA A 2 29.39 -20.06 9.33
CA ALA A 2 29.05 -18.62 9.28
C ALA A 2 28.00 -18.25 8.21
N ARG A 3 28.09 -18.82 7.00
CA ARG A 3 27.08 -18.61 5.94
C ARG A 3 25.69 -19.16 6.29
N SER A 4 25.63 -20.19 7.12
CA SER A 4 24.39 -20.88 7.49
C SER A 4 23.68 -20.22 8.67
N ALA A 5 24.33 -19.27 9.34
CA ALA A 5 23.81 -18.56 10.51
C ALA A 5 23.57 -17.05 10.25
N ALA A 6 23.86 -16.56 9.05
CA ALA A 6 23.68 -15.16 8.67
C ALA A 6 22.34 -14.94 7.96
N ASP A 7 21.63 -13.86 8.30
CA ASP A 7 20.38 -13.46 7.65
C ASP A 7 20.59 -12.91 6.23
N ILE A 8 21.80 -12.43 5.93
CA ILE A 8 22.18 -11.88 4.63
C ILE A 8 23.53 -12.46 4.19
N LEU A 9 23.60 -12.98 2.97
CA LEU A 9 24.82 -13.47 2.34
C LEU A 9 25.31 -12.48 1.27
N LEU A 10 26.49 -11.89 1.47
CA LEU A 10 27.09 -11.00 0.48
C LEU A 10 27.72 -11.84 -0.64
N THR A 11 27.23 -11.64 -1.86
CA THR A 11 27.76 -12.31 -3.07
C THR A 11 28.99 -11.61 -3.62
N SER A 12 29.19 -10.35 -3.25
CA SER A 12 30.33 -9.52 -3.65
C SER A 12 31.17 -9.14 -2.41
N PRO A 13 32.50 -9.13 -2.51
CA PRO A 13 33.36 -8.75 -1.40
C PRO A 13 33.38 -7.23 -1.19
N GLY A 14 33.60 -6.79 0.06
CA GLY A 14 33.86 -5.39 0.40
C GLY A 14 32.72 -4.68 1.17
N LEU A 15 33.06 -3.54 1.76
CA LEU A 15 32.13 -2.71 2.55
C LEU A 15 31.06 -2.03 1.66
N SER A 16 31.38 -1.81 0.39
CA SER A 16 30.43 -1.24 -0.60
C SER A 16 29.19 -2.11 -0.75
N ALA A 17 29.33 -3.44 -0.78
CA ALA A 17 28.18 -4.36 -0.87
C ALA A 17 27.20 -4.20 0.31
N ILE A 18 27.71 -3.90 1.51
CA ILE A 18 26.87 -3.62 2.69
C ILE A 18 26.19 -2.27 2.55
N PHE A 19 26.92 -1.24 2.10
CA PHE A 19 26.36 0.09 1.89
C PHE A 19 25.21 0.06 0.87
N ASP A 20 25.43 -0.59 -0.28
CA ASP A 20 24.42 -0.72 -1.33
C ASP A 20 23.18 -1.49 -0.85
N ALA A 21 23.40 -2.59 -0.10
CA ALA A 21 22.30 -3.35 0.50
C ALA A 21 21.46 -2.51 1.47
N VAL A 22 22.09 -1.67 2.29
CA VAL A 22 21.38 -0.75 3.21
C VAL A 22 20.62 0.32 2.44
N VAL A 23 21.21 0.90 1.41
CA VAL A 23 20.55 1.92 0.58
C VAL A 23 19.34 1.34 -0.14
N GLU A 24 19.46 0.13 -0.70
CA GLU A 24 18.35 -0.52 -1.40
C GLU A 24 17.24 -0.94 -0.44
N SER A 25 17.59 -1.46 0.74
CA SER A 25 16.62 -1.74 1.80
C SER A 25 15.79 -0.51 2.17
N ARG A 26 16.40 0.68 2.27
CA ARG A 26 15.67 1.93 2.56
C ARG A 26 14.67 2.31 1.46
N LYS A 27 15.00 2.07 0.19
CA LYS A 27 14.05 2.29 -0.92
C LYS A 27 12.87 1.33 -0.82
N ILE A 28 13.13 0.06 -0.54
CA ILE A 28 12.09 -0.96 -0.35
C ILE A 28 11.16 -0.58 0.80
N PHE A 29 11.70 -0.16 1.96
CA PHE A 29 10.87 0.26 3.10
C PHE A 29 10.01 1.49 2.78
N SER A 30 10.54 2.45 2.03
CA SER A 30 9.78 3.62 1.59
C SER A 30 8.62 3.24 0.66
N ARG A 31 8.86 2.34 -0.31
CA ARG A 31 7.80 1.78 -1.17
C ARG A 31 6.77 0.99 -0.40
N LEU A 32 7.20 0.16 0.56
CA LEU A 32 6.30 -0.61 1.41
C LEU A 32 5.39 0.29 2.25
N ARG A 33 5.89 1.43 2.73
CA ARG A 33 5.08 2.40 3.45
C ARG A 33 3.97 2.96 2.57
N ALA A 34 4.29 3.39 1.35
CA ALA A 34 3.30 3.87 0.39
C ALA A 34 2.30 2.77 0.06
N TYR A 35 2.77 1.57 -0.26
CA TYR A 35 1.94 0.40 -0.55
C TYR A 35 0.94 0.10 0.57
N VAL A 36 1.39 0.05 1.83
CA VAL A 36 0.51 -0.23 2.97
C VAL A 36 -0.54 0.88 3.13
N LEU A 37 -0.14 2.15 3.00
CA LEU A 37 -1.06 3.28 3.09
C LEU A 37 -2.17 3.19 2.04
N TYR A 38 -1.81 2.98 0.77
CA TYR A 38 -2.76 2.87 -0.33
C TYR A 38 -3.62 1.61 -0.25
N ARG A 39 -3.03 0.44 0.05
CA ARG A 39 -3.75 -0.83 0.14
C ARG A 39 -4.83 -0.79 1.22
N VAL A 40 -4.51 -0.25 2.39
CA VAL A 40 -5.48 -0.16 3.50
C VAL A 40 -6.54 0.91 3.21
N ALA A 41 -6.16 2.09 2.71
CA ALA A 41 -7.12 3.14 2.34
C ALA A 41 -8.14 2.65 1.30
N ALA A 42 -7.66 2.02 0.22
CA ALA A 42 -8.53 1.50 -0.83
C ALA A 42 -9.45 0.38 -0.34
N THR A 43 -8.98 -0.50 0.55
CA THR A 43 -9.84 -1.54 1.14
C THR A 43 -10.97 -0.91 1.95
N ILE A 44 -10.66 0.10 2.77
CA ILE A 44 -11.65 0.84 3.54
C ILE A 44 -12.66 1.52 2.61
N GLN A 45 -12.18 2.20 1.56
CA GLN A 45 -13.03 2.85 0.58
C GLN A 45 -14.01 1.87 -0.08
N ILE A 46 -13.50 0.77 -0.64
CA ILE A 46 -14.31 -0.20 -1.38
C ILE A 46 -15.36 -0.82 -0.45
N VAL A 47 -14.96 -1.24 0.74
CA VAL A 47 -15.88 -1.86 1.71
C VAL A 47 -16.98 -0.88 2.13
N LEU A 48 -16.62 0.36 2.46
CA LEU A 48 -17.60 1.36 2.89
C LEU A 48 -18.55 1.76 1.76
N VAL A 49 -18.03 2.05 0.56
CA VAL A 49 -18.86 2.43 -0.59
C VAL A 49 -19.84 1.32 -0.94
N LEU A 50 -19.38 0.08 -1.10
CA LEU A 50 -20.26 -1.04 -1.42
C LEU A 50 -21.29 -1.29 -0.32
N SER A 51 -20.90 -1.18 0.95
CA SER A 51 -21.83 -1.35 2.07
C SER A 51 -22.90 -0.25 2.09
N ILE A 52 -22.53 1.00 1.85
CA ILE A 52 -23.48 2.13 1.81
C ILE A 52 -24.45 1.98 0.64
N LEU A 53 -23.96 1.65 -0.56
CA LEU A 53 -24.82 1.47 -1.73
C LEU A 53 -25.84 0.34 -1.52
N ILE A 54 -25.39 -0.81 -1.03
CA ILE A 54 -26.26 -1.98 -0.83
C ILE A 54 -27.24 -1.74 0.33
N TYR A 55 -26.78 -1.27 1.49
CA TYR A 55 -27.63 -1.20 2.69
C TYR A 55 -28.43 0.10 2.83
N ALA A 56 -27.91 1.24 2.35
CA ALA A 56 -28.58 2.53 2.50
C ALA A 56 -29.38 2.93 1.25
N TYR A 57 -28.94 2.53 0.05
CA TYR A 57 -29.60 2.88 -1.21
C TYR A 57 -30.33 1.70 -1.87
N ASP A 58 -30.23 0.48 -1.32
CA ASP A 58 -30.82 -0.75 -1.87
C ASP A 58 -30.39 -1.03 -3.33
N ASP A 59 -29.19 -0.57 -3.69
CA ASP A 59 -28.63 -0.73 -5.03
C ASP A 59 -28.18 -2.17 -5.27
N THR A 60 -28.72 -2.79 -6.32
CA THR A 60 -28.29 -4.11 -6.77
C THR A 60 -27.15 -3.97 -7.77
N LEU A 61 -25.92 -4.16 -7.31
CA LEU A 61 -24.71 -4.12 -8.14
C LEU A 61 -24.51 -5.47 -8.87
N PRO A 62 -24.50 -5.50 -10.21
CA PRO A 62 -24.12 -6.69 -10.96
C PRO A 62 -22.73 -7.20 -10.54
N PRO A 63 -22.55 -8.52 -10.33
CA PRO A 63 -21.28 -9.09 -9.87
C PRO A 63 -20.07 -8.72 -10.75
N ILE A 64 -20.30 -8.54 -12.06
CA ILE A 64 -19.27 -8.16 -13.01
C ILE A 64 -18.61 -6.81 -12.65
N TYR A 65 -19.35 -5.84 -12.12
CA TYR A 65 -18.78 -4.54 -11.75
C TYR A 65 -17.89 -4.65 -10.51
N VAL A 66 -18.29 -5.44 -9.52
CA VAL A 66 -17.47 -5.70 -8.33
C VAL A 66 -16.19 -6.43 -8.70
N ILE A 67 -16.26 -7.40 -9.63
CA ILE A 67 -15.09 -8.11 -10.14
C ILE A 67 -14.16 -7.16 -10.89
N LEU A 68 -14.69 -6.32 -11.79
CA LEU A 68 -13.89 -5.34 -12.52
C LEU A 68 -13.22 -4.34 -11.59
N LEU A 69 -13.95 -3.86 -10.58
CA LEU A 69 -13.43 -2.95 -9.57
C LEU A 69 -12.30 -3.60 -8.77
N ALA A 70 -12.44 -4.85 -8.34
CA ALA A 70 -11.39 -5.59 -7.65
C ALA A 70 -10.15 -5.80 -8.53
N LEU A 71 -10.34 -6.16 -9.80
CA LEU A 71 -9.25 -6.33 -10.76
C LEU A 71 -8.48 -5.03 -10.98
N VAL A 72 -9.21 -3.94 -11.23
CA VAL A 72 -8.60 -2.62 -11.43
C VAL A 72 -7.85 -2.18 -10.17
N ASN A 73 -8.43 -2.39 -8.98
CA ASN A 73 -7.78 -2.09 -7.71
C ASN A 73 -6.43 -2.81 -7.59
N ASP A 74 -6.37 -4.10 -7.89
CA ASP A 74 -5.12 -4.86 -7.81
C ASP A 74 -4.08 -4.42 -8.85
N VAL A 75 -4.52 -4.17 -10.09
CA VAL A 75 -3.63 -3.69 -11.16
C VAL A 75 -3.03 -2.32 -10.81
N THR A 76 -3.81 -1.43 -10.22
CA THR A 76 -3.33 -0.08 -9.85
C THR A 76 -2.26 -0.09 -8.76
N MET A 77 -2.11 -1.17 -7.99
CA MET A 77 -1.07 -1.26 -6.95
C MET A 77 0.27 -1.79 -7.45
N LEU A 78 0.30 -2.46 -8.61
CA LEU A 78 1.54 -3.02 -9.18
C LEU A 78 2.64 -1.97 -9.39
N PRO A 79 2.36 -0.74 -9.90
CA PRO A 79 3.40 0.26 -10.12
C PRO A 79 4.10 0.74 -8.86
N ILE A 80 3.50 0.58 -7.66
CA ILE A 80 4.09 1.01 -6.39
C ILE A 80 5.39 0.22 -6.08
N ALA A 81 5.47 -1.03 -6.54
CA ALA A 81 6.66 -1.87 -6.34
C ALA A 81 7.89 -1.34 -7.10
N ASP A 82 7.67 -0.72 -8.27
CA ASP A 82 8.70 -0.16 -9.13
C ASP A 82 8.87 1.36 -8.98
N ASP A 83 8.15 1.97 -8.03
CA ASP A 83 8.16 3.42 -7.84
C ASP A 83 9.57 3.93 -7.52
N ARG A 84 9.90 5.13 -8.03
CA ARG A 84 11.20 5.77 -7.82
C ARG A 84 11.26 6.45 -6.46
N ALA A 85 11.04 5.68 -5.39
CA ALA A 85 11.19 6.13 -4.02
C ALA A 85 12.67 6.44 -3.71
N ALA A 86 12.93 7.67 -3.27
CA ALA A 86 14.26 8.06 -2.81
C ALA A 86 14.59 7.35 -1.49
N PRO A 87 15.83 6.86 -1.30
CA PRO A 87 16.22 6.27 -0.03
C PRO A 87 16.13 7.32 1.09
N SER A 88 15.47 6.97 2.19
CA SER A 88 15.44 7.83 3.38
C SER A 88 16.86 8.10 3.89
N ALA A 89 17.13 9.33 4.33
CA ALA A 89 18.42 9.72 4.90
C ALA A 89 18.74 8.95 6.19
N LEU A 90 17.71 8.57 6.95
CA LEU A 90 17.81 7.82 8.20
C LEU A 90 17.10 6.46 8.09
N PRO A 91 17.46 5.46 8.91
CA PRO A 91 16.71 4.21 9.00
C PRO A 91 15.24 4.52 9.30
N GLU A 92 14.36 4.13 8.37
CA GLU A 92 12.93 4.33 8.54
C GLU A 92 12.38 3.19 9.40
N ILE A 93 11.98 3.53 10.64
CA ILE A 93 11.28 2.58 11.51
C ILE A 93 9.79 2.78 11.22
N PRO A 94 9.11 1.85 10.53
CA PRO A 94 7.71 2.02 10.17
C PRO A 94 6.86 2.05 11.44
N SER A 95 6.26 3.20 11.73
CA SER A 95 5.28 3.32 12.80
C SER A 95 3.92 2.88 12.28
N MET A 96 3.65 1.57 12.39
CA MET A 96 2.39 0.98 11.91
C MET A 96 1.14 1.73 12.39
N PRO A 97 1.02 2.18 13.66
CA PRO A 97 -0.15 2.92 14.09
C PRO A 97 -0.38 4.23 13.33
N SER A 98 0.69 4.95 12.95
CA SER A 98 0.57 6.21 12.22
C SER A 98 0.13 5.98 10.77
N ILE A 99 0.68 4.95 10.13
CA ILE A 99 0.32 4.54 8.77
C ILE A 99 -1.14 4.08 8.73
N MET A 100 -1.56 3.27 9.72
CA MET A 100 -2.95 2.82 9.83
C MET A 100 -3.90 4.00 10.03
N LEU A 101 -3.59 4.92 10.95
CA LEU A 101 -4.42 6.11 11.17
C LEU A 101 -4.52 6.98 9.90
N ALA A 102 -3.40 7.21 9.21
CA ALA A 102 -3.39 7.95 7.95
C ALA A 102 -4.24 7.25 6.89
N SER A 103 -4.08 5.94 6.69
CA SER A 103 -4.85 5.16 5.73
C SER A 103 -6.35 5.15 6.02
N LEU A 104 -6.74 5.15 7.31
CA LEU A 104 -8.13 5.27 7.72
C LEU A 104 -8.71 6.63 7.33
N LEU A 105 -7.99 7.72 7.61
CA LEU A 105 -8.43 9.06 7.24
C LEU A 105 -8.57 9.22 5.72
N TYR A 106 -7.60 8.72 4.95
CA TYR A 106 -7.67 8.71 3.49
C TYR A 106 -8.87 7.90 2.99
N GLY A 107 -9.06 6.67 3.49
CA GLY A 107 -10.19 5.82 3.07
C GLY A 107 -11.56 6.44 3.39
N ILE A 108 -11.71 7.11 4.55
CA ILE A 108 -12.95 7.84 4.89
C ILE A 108 -13.16 9.03 3.96
N LEU A 109 -12.11 9.82 3.69
CA LEU A 109 -12.19 10.97 2.78
C LEU A 109 -12.57 10.54 1.35
N GLU A 110 -11.92 9.50 0.83
CA GLU A 110 -12.20 8.93 -0.50
C GLU A 110 -13.63 8.38 -0.59
N THR A 111 -14.10 7.72 0.48
CA THR A 111 -15.50 7.28 0.59
C THR A 111 -16.45 8.47 0.52
N ALA A 112 -16.22 9.51 1.33
CA ALA A 112 -17.06 10.70 1.35
C ALA A 112 -17.09 11.39 -0.01
N GLN A 113 -15.94 11.55 -0.67
CA GLN A 113 -15.85 12.09 -2.02
C GLN A 113 -16.64 11.25 -3.03
N THR A 114 -16.53 9.93 -2.96
CA THR A 114 -17.26 9.00 -3.84
C THR A 114 -18.77 9.13 -3.63
N MET A 115 -19.22 9.23 -2.38
CA MET A 115 -20.65 9.41 -2.06
C MET A 115 -21.18 10.76 -2.50
N VAL A 116 -20.41 11.84 -2.34
CA VAL A 116 -20.82 13.19 -2.82
C VAL A 116 -20.98 13.18 -4.34
N LEU A 117 -20.05 12.55 -5.06
CA LEU A 117 -20.16 12.39 -6.52
C LEU A 117 -21.35 11.52 -6.93
N TYR A 118 -21.70 10.51 -6.15
CA TYR A 118 -22.89 9.69 -6.41
C TYR A 118 -24.19 10.47 -6.20
N MET A 119 -24.22 11.38 -5.21
CA MET A 119 -25.40 12.19 -4.87
C MET A 119 -25.57 13.46 -5.73
N SER A 120 -24.56 13.86 -6.51
CA SER A 120 -24.56 15.04 -7.39
C SER A 120 -25.15 14.73 -8.76
#